data_AF-A0A4R2K904-F1
#
_entry.id   AF-A0A4R2K904-F1
#
_cell.length_a   1.000
_cell.length_b   1.000
_cell.length_c   1.000
_cell.angle_alpha   90.00
_cell.angle_beta   90.00
_cell.angle_gamma   90.00
#
_symmetry.space_group_name_H-M   'P 1'
#
loop_
_entity.id
_entity.type
_entity.pdbx_description
1 polymer ?
#
loop_
_entity_poly.entity_id
_entity_poly.type
_entity_poly.pdbx_seq_one_letter_code
_entity_poly.pdbx_strand_id
1 'polypeptide(L)'
;MKKRRSFTPEFKTQVVLELLREEKELNQLATEHEIAPNMLRNWKKEDDNVIVERFFRTLKYDAIYIYHYVTPKELRAGINRFMKLYNKEHPHQAHNYQTPYEVYYGFKKVA
;
A
#
# COMPACT_ATOMS: atom_id res chain seq x y z
N MET A 1 1.03 -30.48 -22.48
CA MET A 1 0.48 -29.20 -21.93
C MET A 1 1.61 -28.20 -21.78
N LYS A 2 1.49 -26.96 -22.29
CA LYS A 2 2.51 -25.92 -22.06
C LYS A 2 2.53 -25.58 -20.56
N LYS A 3 3.69 -25.71 -19.92
CA LYS A 3 3.89 -25.36 -18.50
C LYS A 3 3.69 -23.86 -18.34
N ARG A 4 2.75 -23.43 -17.48
CA ARG A 4 2.55 -22.00 -17.20
C ARG A 4 3.81 -21.45 -16.53
N ARG A 5 4.37 -20.37 -17.07
CA ARG A 5 5.49 -19.63 -16.43
C ARG A 5 4.98 -19.08 -15.11
N SER A 6 5.62 -19.48 -14.00
CA SER A 6 5.35 -18.99 -12.65
C SER A 6 6.44 -18.01 -12.26
N PHE A 7 6.07 -16.85 -11.74
CA PHE A 7 7.02 -15.85 -11.26
C PHE A 7 7.09 -15.87 -9.74
N THR A 8 8.29 -15.72 -9.18
CA THR A 8 8.48 -15.64 -7.74
C THR A 8 7.92 -14.31 -7.21
N PRO A 9 7.48 -14.25 -5.94
CA PRO A 9 7.04 -12.99 -5.33
C PRO A 9 8.10 -11.89 -5.41
N GLU A 10 9.37 -12.23 -5.19
CA GLU A 10 10.49 -11.28 -5.21
C GLU A 10 10.65 -10.64 -6.58
N PHE A 11 10.53 -11.45 -7.64
CA PHE A 11 10.60 -10.96 -9.02
C PHE A 11 9.43 -10.02 -9.32
N LYS A 12 8.20 -10.39 -8.94
CA LYS A 12 7.03 -9.53 -9.15
C LYS A 12 7.20 -8.17 -8.46
N THR A 13 7.62 -8.19 -7.19
CA THR A 13 7.87 -6.97 -6.42
C THR A 13 8.97 -6.13 -7.05
N GLN A 14 10.07 -6.73 -7.51
CA GLN A 14 11.14 -6.01 -8.19
C GLN A 14 10.63 -5.27 -9.44
N VAL A 15 9.88 -5.95 -10.30
CA VAL A 15 9.37 -5.35 -11.54
C VAL A 15 8.32 -4.27 -11.25
N VAL A 16 7.43 -4.46 -10.27
CA VAL A 16 6.46 -3.43 -9.88
C VAL A 16 7.17 -2.22 -9.26
N LEU A 17 8.23 -2.42 -8.47
CA LEU A 17 9.04 -1.31 -7.95
C LEU A 17 9.74 -0.53 -9.06
N GLU A 18 10.29 -1.21 -10.08
CA GLU A 18 10.89 -0.55 -11.25
C GLU A 18 9.85 0.26 -12.03
N LEU A 19 8.62 -0.27 -12.17
CA LEU A 19 7.49 0.44 -12.77
C LEU A 19 7.11 1.70 -11.98
N LEU A 20 7.08 1.63 -10.65
CA LEU A 20 6.71 2.75 -9.78
C LEU A 20 7.77 3.85 -9.69
N ARG A 21 9.02 3.55 -10.07
CA ARG A 21 10.08 4.57 -10.18
C ARG A 21 9.91 5.46 -11.42
N GLU A 22 8.97 5.13 -12.30
CA GLU A 22 8.66 5.88 -13.54
C GLU A 22 9.87 6.06 -14.48
N GLU A 23 10.90 5.22 -14.35
CA GLU A 23 12.12 5.26 -15.16
C GLU A 23 11.89 4.73 -16.59
N LYS A 24 10.91 3.83 -16.76
CA LYS A 24 10.56 3.19 -18.03
C LYS A 24 9.04 3.07 -18.17
N GLU A 25 8.57 3.21 -19.40
CA GLU A 25 7.16 2.95 -19.74
C GLU A 25 6.81 1.47 -19.54
N LEU A 26 5.56 1.20 -19.14
CA LEU A 26 5.07 -0.15 -18.82
C LEU A 26 5.35 -1.16 -19.95
N ASN A 27 5.20 -0.73 -21.20
CA ASN A 27 5.42 -1.59 -22.37
C ASN A 27 6.90 -1.94 -22.55
N GLN A 28 7.81 -0.98 -22.33
CA GLN A 28 9.24 -1.20 -22.45
C GLN A 28 9.72 -2.14 -21.35
N LEU A 29 9.28 -1.90 -20.11
CA LEU A 29 9.58 -2.76 -18.98
C LEU A 29 9.03 -4.18 -19.16
N ALA A 30 7.82 -4.30 -19.74
CA ALA A 30 7.24 -5.60 -20.06
C ALA A 30 8.06 -6.36 -21.10
N THR A 31 8.57 -5.67 -22.13
CA THR A 31 9.46 -6.28 -23.13
C THR A 31 10.79 -6.74 -22.52
N GLU A 32 11.42 -5.91 -21.70
CA GLU A 32 12.72 -6.20 -21.08
C GLU A 32 12.67 -7.42 -20.16
N HIS A 33 11.60 -7.54 -19.36
CA HIS A 33 11.38 -8.67 -18.47
C HIS A 33 10.67 -9.86 -19.13
N GLU A 34 10.45 -9.81 -20.46
CA GLU A 34 9.74 -10.84 -21.25
C GLU A 34 8.36 -11.22 -20.68
N ILE A 35 7.62 -10.23 -20.19
CA ILE A 35 6.29 -10.37 -19.63
C ILE A 35 5.24 -9.72 -20.52
N ALA A 36 4.01 -10.23 -20.46
CA ALA A 36 2.91 -9.59 -21.17
C ALA A 36 2.54 -8.26 -20.47
N PRO A 37 2.33 -7.14 -21.19
CA PRO A 37 1.96 -5.86 -20.59
C PRO A 37 0.72 -5.93 -19.67
N ASN A 38 -0.30 -6.70 -20.07
CA ASN A 38 -1.49 -6.93 -19.24
C ASN A 38 -1.17 -7.62 -17.90
N MET A 39 -0.16 -8.48 -17.86
CA MET A 39 0.26 -9.17 -16.66
C MET A 39 0.91 -8.19 -15.68
N LEU A 40 1.82 -7.34 -16.17
CA LEU A 40 2.45 -6.28 -15.38
C LEU A 40 1.41 -5.29 -14.83
N ARG A 41 0.45 -4.90 -15.66
CA ARG A 41 -0.66 -4.03 -15.24
C ARG A 41 -1.49 -4.66 -14.11
N ASN A 42 -1.73 -5.97 -14.19
CA ASN A 42 -2.46 -6.69 -13.15
C ASN A 42 -1.65 -6.80 -11.86
N TRP A 43 -0.35 -7.08 -11.92
CA TRP A 43 0.50 -7.11 -10.73
C TRP A 43 0.53 -5.76 -10.00
N LYS A 44 0.68 -4.66 -10.75
CA LYS A 44 0.58 -3.31 -10.16
C LYS A 44 -0.75 -3.12 -9.42
N LYS A 45 -1.86 -3.52 -10.04
CA LYS A 45 -3.19 -3.40 -9.43
C LYS A 45 -3.34 -4.29 -8.19
N GLU A 46 -2.79 -5.51 -8.22
CA GLU A 46 -2.79 -6.43 -7.08
C GLU A 46 -2.01 -5.83 -5.90
N ASP A 47 -0.82 -5.28 -6.14
CA ASP A 47 0.00 -4.63 -5.10
C ASP A 47 -0.71 -3.40 -4.50
N ASP A 48 -1.32 -2.55 -5.32
CA ASP A 48 -2.12 -1.40 -4.87
C ASP A 48 -3.28 -1.87 -3.97
N ASN A 49 -3.98 -2.93 -4.36
CA ASN A 49 -5.12 -3.47 -3.61
C ASN A 49 -4.72 -4.03 -2.24
N VAL A 50 -3.60 -4.77 -2.15
CA VAL A 50 -3.15 -5.40 -0.90
C VAL A 50 -2.89 -4.36 0.19
N ILE A 51 -2.32 -3.21 -0.17
CA ILE A 51 -2.05 -2.10 0.76
C ILE A 51 -3.37 -1.54 1.30
N VAL A 52 -4.32 -1.25 0.41
CA VAL A 52 -5.64 -0.71 0.75
C VAL A 52 -6.43 -1.69 1.64
N GLU A 53 -6.42 -2.98 1.31
CA GLU A 53 -7.09 -4.02 2.10
C GLU A 53 -6.51 -4.14 3.51
N ARG A 54 -5.18 -4.11 3.65
CA ARG A 54 -4.52 -4.14 4.96
C ARG A 54 -4.88 -2.91 5.81
N PHE A 55 -4.94 -1.73 5.19
CA PHE A 55 -5.40 -0.52 5.87
C PHE A 55 -6.85 -0.66 6.36
N PHE A 56 -7.78 -1.06 5.49
CA PHE A 56 -9.19 -1.18 5.86
C PHE A 56 -9.44 -2.27 6.89
N ARG A 57 -8.67 -3.35 6.88
CA ARG A 57 -8.72 -4.36 7.95
C ARG A 57 -8.37 -3.71 9.29
N THR A 58 -7.26 -2.98 9.36
CA THR A 58 -6.83 -2.29 10.59
C THR A 58 -7.88 -1.30 11.07
N LEU A 59 -8.40 -0.44 10.19
CA LEU A 59 -9.49 0.49 10.52
C LEU A 59 -10.73 -0.21 11.10
N LYS A 60 -11.12 -1.34 10.50
CA LYS A 60 -12.29 -2.09 10.94
C LYS A 60 -12.09 -2.69 12.32
N TYR A 61 -10.99 -3.42 12.52
CA TYR A 61 -10.75 -4.14 13.76
C TYR A 61 -10.37 -3.23 14.92
N ASP A 62 -9.58 -2.18 14.68
CA ASP A 62 -9.02 -1.36 15.75
C ASP A 62 -9.90 -0.13 16.07
N ALA A 63 -10.89 0.17 15.22
CA ALA A 63 -11.84 1.25 15.46
C ALA A 63 -13.30 0.84 15.24
N ILE A 64 -13.69 0.45 14.03
CA ILE A 64 -15.13 0.32 13.71
C ILE A 64 -15.81 -0.77 14.55
N TYR A 65 -15.17 -1.90 14.78
CA TYR A 65 -15.75 -3.04 15.50
C TYR A 65 -15.63 -2.94 17.03
N ILE A 66 -14.66 -2.17 17.54
CA ILE A 66 -14.46 -1.97 18.98
C ILE A 66 -15.42 -0.93 19.55
N TYR A 67 -15.76 0.10 18.77
CA TYR A 67 -16.60 1.21 19.25
C TYR A 67 -18.04 1.07 18.78
N HIS A 68 -18.98 1.28 19.72
CA HIS A 68 -20.41 1.36 19.39
C HIS A 68 -20.77 2.78 18.94
N TYR A 69 -20.89 2.99 17.63
CA TYR A 69 -21.35 4.25 17.05
C TYR A 69 -22.87 4.22 16.83
N VAL A 70 -23.59 5.17 17.41
CA VAL A 70 -25.06 5.25 17.32
C VAL A 70 -25.48 6.03 16.08
N THR A 71 -24.68 7.01 15.67
CA THR A 71 -25.00 7.89 14.53
C THR A 71 -23.90 7.95 13.48
N PRO A 72 -24.23 8.23 12.20
CA PRO A 72 -23.23 8.48 11.17
C PRO A 72 -22.29 9.65 11.47
N LYS A 73 -22.72 10.61 12.31
CA LYS A 73 -21.87 11.73 12.76
C LYS A 73 -20.79 11.24 13.72
N GLU A 74 -21.16 10.39 14.68
CA GLU A 74 -20.23 9.75 15.60
C GLU A 74 -19.24 8.84 14.88
N LEU A 75 -19.71 8.04 13.92
CA LEU A 75 -18.84 7.19 13.11
C LEU A 75 -17.79 8.02 12.36
N ARG A 76 -18.19 9.12 11.70
CA ARG A 76 -17.24 10.03 11.03
C ARG A 76 -16.22 10.62 12.00
N ALA A 77 -16.67 11.03 13.18
CA ALA A 77 -15.76 11.53 14.22
C ALA A 77 -14.79 10.43 14.68
N GLY A 78 -15.25 9.19 14.84
CA GLY A 78 -14.42 8.02 15.16
C GLY A 78 -13.37 7.73 14.09
N ILE A 79 -13.77 7.70 12.82
CA ILE A 79 -12.85 7.52 11.68
C ILE A 79 -11.81 8.64 11.66
N ASN A 80 -12.19 9.90 11.85
CA ASN A 80 -11.25 11.02 11.88
C ASN A 80 -10.24 10.90 13.03
N ARG A 81 -10.69 10.46 14.22
CA ARG A 81 -9.78 10.17 15.34
C ARG A 81 -8.82 9.04 15.00
N PHE A 82 -9.32 7.94 14.43
CA PHE A 82 -8.47 6.83 13.99
C PHE A 82 -7.46 7.27 12.94
N MET A 83 -7.87 8.06 11.94
CA MET A 83 -6.97 8.58 10.91
C MET A 83 -5.86 9.44 11.49
N LYS A 84 -6.17 10.26 12.51
CA LYS A 84 -5.15 11.05 13.22
C LYS A 84 -4.18 10.12 13.96
N LEU A 85 -4.70 9.16 14.72
CA LEU A 85 -3.89 8.19 15.47
C LEU A 85 -2.98 7.40 14.52
N TYR A 86 -3.56 6.73 13.53
CA TYR A 86 -2.86 5.88 12.57
C TYR A 86 -1.75 6.63 11.82
N ASN A 87 -2.03 7.84 11.36
CA ASN A 87 -1.08 8.60 10.53
C ASN A 87 -0.05 9.37 11.34
N LYS A 88 -0.38 9.89 12.53
CA LYS A 88 0.47 10.87 13.24
C LYS A 88 0.97 10.44 14.60
N GLU A 89 0.36 9.45 15.23
CA GLU A 89 0.62 9.12 16.64
C GLU A 89 1.04 7.65 16.82
N HIS A 90 0.62 6.74 15.94
CA HIS A 90 0.93 5.31 16.02
C HIS A 90 2.15 4.95 15.17
N PRO A 91 3.29 4.58 15.77
CA PRO A 91 4.46 4.14 15.03
C PRO A 91 4.27 2.72 14.49
N HIS A 92 4.73 2.47 13.26
CA HIS A 92 4.56 1.17 12.61
C HIS A 92 5.92 0.47 12.50
N GLN A 93 5.98 -0.80 12.91
CA GLN A 93 7.21 -1.59 12.81
C GLN A 93 7.73 -1.69 11.36
N ALA A 94 6.83 -1.77 10.38
CA ALA A 94 7.17 -1.76 8.95
C ALA A 94 7.84 -0.46 8.48
N HIS A 95 7.78 0.60 9.29
CA HIS A 95 8.37 1.91 9.04
C HIS A 95 9.49 2.22 10.03
N ASN A 96 10.18 1.20 10.57
CA ASN A 96 11.20 1.37 11.60
C ASN A 96 10.70 2.15 12.84
N TYR A 97 9.46 1.89 13.26
CA TYR A 97 8.79 2.62 14.34
C TYR A 97 8.68 4.12 14.08
N GLN A 98 8.47 4.51 12.82
CA GLN A 98 7.99 5.83 12.44
C GLN A 98 6.49 5.78 12.11
N THR A 99 5.83 6.91 12.24
CA THR A 99 4.44 7.11 11.81
C THR A 99 4.37 7.30 10.29
N PRO A 100 3.24 7.01 9.64
CA PRO A 100 3.08 7.22 8.20
C PRO A 100 3.30 8.68 7.80
N TYR A 101 2.91 9.63 8.66
CA TYR A 101 3.17 11.05 8.47
C TYR A 101 4.67 11.35 8.47
N GLU A 102 5.44 10.80 9.40
CA GLU A 102 6.90 10.98 9.45
C GLU A 102 7.61 10.37 8.25
N VAL A 103 7.13 9.23 7.73
CA VAL A 103 7.69 8.62 6.52
C VAL A 103 7.38 9.48 5.29
N TYR A 104 6.13 9.89 5.13
CA TYR A 104 5.67 10.63 3.95
C TYR A 104 6.27 12.04 3.87
N TYR A 105 6.33 12.75 5.00
CA TYR A 105 6.91 14.09 5.08
C TYR A 105 8.38 14.08 5.54
N GLY A 106 9.04 12.91 5.48
CA GLY A 106 10.41 12.59 5.89
C GLY A 106 11.30 13.78 6.21
N PHE A 107 11.86 13.80 7.43
CA PHE A 107 13.02 14.60 7.83
C PHE A 107 13.22 15.86 6.99
N LYS A 108 12.46 16.93 7.27
CA LYS A 108 13.05 18.25 7.06
C LYS A 108 14.28 18.30 7.95
N LYS A 109 15.47 17.96 7.42
CA LYS A 109 16.70 18.62 7.86
C LYS A 109 16.42 20.09 7.62
N VAL A 110 16.02 20.79 8.68
CA VAL A 110 16.10 22.24 8.72
C VAL A 110 17.59 22.52 8.57
N ALA A 111 17.96 23.06 7.42
CA ALA A 111 19.26 23.65 7.19
C ALA A 111 19.44 24.87 8.09
#